data_AF-A0A1Y6D814-F1
#
_entry.id   AF-A0A1Y6D814-F1
#
_cell.length_a   1.000
_cell.length_b   1.000
_cell.length_c   1.000
_cell.angle_alpha   90.00
_cell.angle_beta   90.00
_cell.angle_gamma   90.00
#
_symmetry.space_group_name_H-M   'P 1'
#
loop_
_entity.id
_entity.type
_entity.pdbx_description
1 polymer ?
#
loop_
_entity_poly.entity_id
_entity_poly.type
_entity_poly.pdbx_seq_one_letter_code
_entity_poly.pdbx_strand_id
1 'polypeptide(L)'
;MPVRKKTFSCGHNGKGRFCHRCASEEQRKHAMLQAKTQRIQRLAQAPIPLDDLPPEIAEKTLEMIASLQHGASYMDFMGKRMKNMGQRHIISIPIGRRYRLICKDDHGPLEFIEAISHEEYNNRLSGNGWV
;
A
#
# COMPACT_ATOMS: atom_id res chain seq x y z
N MET A 1 -46.73 -17.13 20.72
CA MET A 1 -45.99 -17.31 22.00
C MET A 1 -44.52 -16.98 21.76
N PRO A 2 -43.86 -16.19 22.63
CA PRO A 2 -42.44 -15.86 22.45
C PRO A 2 -41.56 -17.09 22.76
N VAL A 3 -40.76 -17.53 21.77
CA VAL A 3 -39.78 -18.62 21.95
C VAL A 3 -38.76 -18.22 23.02
N ARG A 4 -38.60 -19.04 24.07
CA ARG A 4 -37.62 -18.84 25.14
C ARG A 4 -36.19 -18.92 24.59
N LYS A 5 -35.30 -18.06 25.08
CA LYS A 5 -33.87 -18.14 24.78
C LYS A 5 -33.29 -19.36 25.51
N LYS A 6 -32.35 -20.05 24.88
CA LYS A 6 -31.53 -21.10 25.49
C LYS A 6 -30.09 -20.60 25.62
N THR A 7 -29.37 -21.13 26.61
CA THR A 7 -27.94 -20.92 26.77
C THR A 7 -27.19 -21.95 25.92
N PHE A 8 -26.30 -21.50 25.05
CA PHE A 8 -25.40 -22.36 24.28
C PHE A 8 -24.23 -22.84 25.17
N SER A 9 -23.56 -23.94 24.79
CA SER A 9 -22.38 -24.45 25.50
C SER A 9 -21.23 -23.45 25.58
N CYS A 10 -21.18 -22.49 24.65
CA CYS A 10 -20.25 -21.36 24.67
C CYS A 10 -20.64 -20.23 25.66
N GLY A 11 -21.70 -20.40 26.47
CA GLY A 11 -22.15 -19.42 27.48
C GLY A 11 -23.07 -18.30 26.97
N HIS A 12 -23.28 -18.20 25.65
CA HIS A 12 -24.14 -17.17 25.04
C HIS A 12 -25.62 -17.56 25.04
N ASN A 13 -26.52 -16.57 25.03
CA ASN A 13 -27.96 -16.79 24.98
C ASN A 13 -28.54 -16.52 23.59
N GLY A 14 -29.41 -17.39 23.08
CA GLY A 14 -30.11 -17.17 21.83
C GLY A 14 -31.23 -18.15 21.52
N LYS A 15 -31.88 -17.98 20.37
CA LYS A 15 -33.00 -18.82 19.91
C LYS A 15 -32.63 -19.71 18.72
N GLY A 16 -31.43 -19.55 18.18
CA GLY A 16 -30.96 -20.24 16.98
C GLY A 16 -30.55 -21.70 17.22
N ARG A 17 -30.29 -22.41 16.13
CA ARG A 17 -29.72 -23.77 16.17
C ARG A 17 -28.27 -23.74 16.67
N PHE A 18 -27.52 -22.69 16.31
CA PHE A 18 -26.13 -22.46 16.70
C PHE A 18 -25.94 -21.04 17.27
N CYS A 19 -24.81 -20.81 17.92
CA CYS A 19 -24.46 -19.49 18.44
C CYS A 19 -23.98 -18.56 17.32
N HIS A 20 -24.83 -17.64 16.88
CA HIS A 20 -24.46 -16.63 15.87
C HIS A 20 -23.36 -15.68 16.34
N ARG A 21 -23.22 -15.45 17.66
CA ARG A 21 -22.16 -14.59 18.19
C ARG A 21 -20.78 -15.22 17.98
N CYS A 22 -20.60 -16.48 18.37
CA CYS A 22 -19.36 -17.21 18.11
C CYS A 22 -19.09 -17.36 16.61
N ALA A 23 -20.12 -17.63 15.80
CA ALA A 23 -19.97 -17.69 14.34
C ALA A 23 -19.50 -16.34 13.75
N SER A 24 -20.06 -15.22 14.22
CA SER A 24 -19.63 -13.89 13.79
C SER A 24 -18.21 -13.55 14.25
N GLU A 25 -17.83 -13.94 15.47
CA GLU A 25 -16.46 -13.77 15.98
C GLU A 25 -15.44 -14.56 15.16
N GLU A 26 -15.76 -15.81 14.81
CA GLU A 26 -14.92 -16.64 13.95
C GLU A 26 -14.81 -16.05 12.54
N GLN A 27 -15.93 -15.64 11.95
CA GLN A 27 -15.93 -14.95 10.65
C GLN A 27 -15.08 -13.68 10.66
N ARG A 28 -15.14 -12.87 11.73
CA ARG A 28 -14.29 -11.67 11.88
C ARG A 28 -12.81 -12.02 11.96
N LYS A 29 -12.45 -13.08 12.70
CA LYS A 29 -11.06 -13.57 12.78
C LYS A 29 -10.56 -14.05 11.41
N HIS A 30 -11.36 -14.84 10.71
CA HIS A 30 -11.03 -15.32 9.36
C HIS A 30 -10.88 -14.14 8.38
N ALA A 31 -11.79 -13.17 8.40
CA ALA A 31 -11.71 -11.98 7.56
C ALA A 31 -10.45 -11.14 7.86
N MET A 32 -10.09 -10.98 9.14
CA MET A 32 -8.88 -10.25 9.54
C MET A 32 -7.60 -10.96 9.05
N LEU A 33 -7.54 -12.29 9.18
CA LEU A 33 -6.42 -13.09 8.68
C LEU A 33 -6.32 -13.01 7.16
N GLN A 34 -7.44 -13.13 6.44
CA GLN A 34 -7.47 -13.00 4.99
C GLN A 34 -7.02 -11.61 4.53
N ALA A 35 -7.50 -10.54 5.17
CA ALA A 35 -7.09 -9.17 4.85
C ALA A 35 -5.58 -8.96 5.08
N LYS A 36 -5.03 -9.52 6.15
CA LYS A 36 -3.59 -9.47 6.43
C LYS A 36 -2.79 -10.20 5.35
N THR A 37 -3.19 -11.42 4.99
CA THR A 37 -2.51 -12.20 3.95
C THR A 37 -2.57 -11.53 2.59
N GLN A 38 -3.74 -11.04 2.18
CA GLN A 38 -3.91 -10.30 0.92
C GLN A 38 -3.03 -9.06 0.87
N ARG A 39 -2.90 -8.34 1.99
CA ARG A 39 -2.01 -7.19 2.07
C ARG A 39 -0.55 -7.57 1.88
N ILE A 40 -0.06 -8.60 2.58
CA ILE A 40 1.32 -9.08 2.45
C ILE A 40 1.59 -9.51 1.00
N GLN A 41 0.65 -10.23 0.38
CA GLN A 41 0.77 -10.65 -1.02
C GLN A 41 0.85 -9.47 -1.99
N ARG A 42 0.04 -8.43 -1.79
CA ARG A 42 0.09 -7.21 -2.62
C ARG A 42 1.41 -6.46 -2.48
N LEU A 43 1.94 -6.35 -1.25
CA LEU A 43 3.24 -5.73 -1.00
C LEU A 43 4.38 -6.53 -1.64
N ALA A 44 4.33 -7.87 -1.54
CA ALA A 44 5.33 -8.75 -2.13
C ALA A 44 5.33 -8.76 -3.68
N GLN A 45 4.24 -8.36 -4.31
CA GLN A 45 4.13 -8.22 -5.77
C GLN A 45 4.57 -6.84 -6.27
N ALA A 46 4.86 -5.90 -5.37
CA ALA A 46 5.33 -4.58 -5.77
C ALA A 46 6.70 -4.69 -6.45
N PRO A 47 6.98 -3.86 -7.49
CA PRO A 47 8.29 -3.83 -8.13
C PRO A 47 9.39 -3.24 -7.24
N ILE A 48 9.02 -2.60 -6.13
CA ILE A 48 9.93 -1.97 -5.16
C ILE A 48 9.57 -2.39 -3.73
N PRO A 49 10.53 -2.41 -2.79
CA PRO A 49 10.24 -2.68 -1.39
C PRO A 49 9.37 -1.56 -0.80
N LEU A 50 8.31 -1.93 -0.10
CA LEU A 50 7.35 -0.99 0.54
C LEU A 50 7.15 -1.26 2.04
N ASP A 51 7.92 -2.19 2.61
CA ASP A 51 7.72 -2.70 3.98
C ASP A 51 8.00 -1.64 5.06
N ASP A 52 8.94 -0.73 4.80
CA ASP A 52 9.33 0.35 5.72
C ASP A 52 8.39 1.58 5.65
N LEU A 53 7.44 1.59 4.71
CA LEU A 53 6.52 2.70 4.54
C LEU A 53 5.30 2.55 5.45
N PRO A 54 4.72 3.68 5.92
CA PRO A 54 3.45 3.63 6.61
C PRO A 54 2.37 2.96 5.75
N PRO A 55 1.42 2.22 6.37
CA PRO A 55 0.36 1.49 5.68
C PRO A 55 -0.35 2.24 4.56
N GLU A 56 -0.78 3.47 4.85
CA GLU A 56 -1.49 4.33 3.92
C GLU A 56 -0.62 4.79 2.74
N ILE A 57 0.69 4.92 2.96
CA ILE A 57 1.64 5.34 1.94
C ILE A 57 1.98 4.17 1.05
N ALA A 58 2.20 2.99 1.61
CA ALA A 58 2.43 1.77 0.84
C ALA A 58 1.25 1.46 -0.09
N GLU A 59 0.01 1.56 0.42
CA GLU A 59 -1.21 1.36 -0.38
C GLU A 59 -1.34 2.39 -1.52
N LYS A 60 -1.14 3.68 -1.23
CA LYS A 60 -1.12 4.72 -2.28
C LYS A 60 -0.02 4.50 -3.31
N THR A 61 1.15 4.06 -2.86
CA THR A 61 2.29 3.77 -3.74
C THR A 61 1.95 2.63 -4.71
N LEU A 62 1.32 1.56 -4.21
CA LEU A 62 0.81 0.47 -5.05
C LEU A 62 -0.20 0.96 -6.10
N GLU A 63 -1.16 1.80 -5.71
CA GLU A 63 -2.16 2.35 -6.64
C GLU A 63 -1.52 3.23 -7.72
N MET A 64 -0.53 4.05 -7.34
CA MET A 64 0.24 4.87 -8.28
C MET A 64 1.05 4.00 -9.24
N ILE A 65 1.79 3.01 -8.73
CA ILE A 65 2.57 2.06 -9.54
C ILE A 65 1.66 1.35 -10.54
N ALA A 66 0.53 0.81 -10.08
CA ALA A 66 -0.43 0.15 -10.95
C ALA A 66 -0.91 1.13 -12.04
N SER A 67 -1.31 2.35 -11.68
CA SER A 67 -1.78 3.34 -12.66
C SER A 67 -0.71 3.67 -13.71
N LEU A 68 0.55 3.85 -13.28
CA LEU A 68 1.69 4.13 -14.15
C LEU A 68 2.00 2.94 -15.08
N GLN A 69 1.90 1.70 -14.59
CA GLN A 69 2.04 0.49 -15.40
C GLN A 69 0.92 0.35 -16.45
N HIS A 70 -0.29 0.83 -16.14
CA HIS A 70 -1.41 0.86 -17.10
C HIS A 70 -1.34 2.03 -18.09
N GLY A 71 -0.27 2.83 -18.07
CA GLY A 71 -0.03 3.91 -19.04
C GLY A 71 -0.44 5.31 -18.57
N ALA A 72 -0.77 5.49 -17.29
CA ALA A 72 -0.95 6.84 -16.74
C ALA A 72 0.37 7.64 -16.81
N SER A 73 0.28 8.95 -17.00
CA SER A 73 1.47 9.80 -17.04
C SER A 73 1.94 10.11 -15.62
N TYR A 74 3.26 10.11 -15.40
CA TYR A 74 3.82 10.59 -14.14
C TYR A 74 3.45 12.05 -13.84
N MET A 75 3.08 12.84 -14.87
CA MET A 75 2.64 14.22 -14.70
C MET A 75 1.27 14.33 -14.00
N ASP A 76 0.40 13.34 -14.18
CA ASP A 76 -0.92 13.30 -13.53
C ASP A 76 -0.79 13.22 -12.01
N PHE A 77 0.31 12.63 -11.54
CA PHE A 77 0.68 12.53 -10.14
C PHE A 77 1.61 13.66 -9.68
N MET A 78 1.65 14.79 -10.40
CA MET A 78 2.55 15.93 -10.14
C MET A 78 4.04 15.55 -10.16
N GLY A 79 4.39 14.48 -10.87
CA GLY A 79 5.75 14.00 -11.02
C GLY A 79 6.63 14.97 -11.80
N LYS A 80 7.89 15.07 -11.40
CA LYS A 80 8.87 16.00 -11.96
C LYS A 80 10.14 15.26 -12.34
N ARG A 81 10.59 15.48 -13.58
CA ARG A 81 11.93 15.07 -14.01
C ARG A 81 12.98 15.90 -13.28
N MET A 82 14.00 15.21 -12.78
CA MET A 82 15.12 15.83 -12.09
C MET A 82 16.07 16.41 -13.13
N LYS A 83 16.00 17.73 -13.34
CA LYS A 83 16.91 18.43 -14.27
C LYS A 83 18.20 18.85 -13.57
N ASN A 84 18.13 19.04 -12.26
CA ASN A 84 19.24 19.46 -11.43
C ASN A 84 20.22 18.27 -11.30
N MET A 85 21.53 18.53 -11.41
CA MET A 85 22.60 17.51 -11.40
C MET A 85 22.63 16.52 -12.58
N GLY A 86 22.02 16.85 -13.73
CA GLY A 86 22.16 16.05 -14.95
C GLY A 86 21.35 14.74 -14.99
N GLN A 87 20.57 14.45 -13.94
CA GLN A 87 19.78 13.21 -13.77
C GLN A 87 18.43 13.25 -14.50
N ARG A 88 18.42 13.62 -15.79
CA ARG A 88 17.18 13.83 -16.57
C ARG A 88 16.33 12.56 -16.78
N HIS A 89 16.95 11.40 -16.55
CA HIS A 89 16.30 10.09 -16.56
C HIS A 89 15.58 9.79 -15.23
N ILE A 90 15.84 10.53 -14.16
CA ILE A 90 15.18 10.33 -12.86
C ILE A 90 13.92 11.19 -12.77
N ILE A 91 12.84 10.58 -12.31
CA ILE A 91 11.53 11.18 -12.08
C ILE A 91 11.19 11.04 -10.61
N SER A 92 10.87 12.16 -9.96
CA SER A 92 10.36 12.20 -8.60
C SER A 92 8.87 12.47 -8.61
N ILE A 93 8.07 11.57 -8.04
CA ILE A 93 6.62 11.69 -7.95
C ILE A 93 6.23 11.79 -6.47
N PRO A 94 5.54 12.86 -6.02
CA PRO A 94 5.15 13.01 -4.63
C PRO A 94 4.08 11.97 -4.23
N ILE A 95 4.32 11.27 -3.12
CA ILE A 95 3.32 10.43 -2.45
C ILE A 95 2.83 11.20 -1.22
N GLY A 96 1.84 12.06 -1.43
CA GLY A 96 1.40 13.02 -0.41
C GLY A 96 2.48 14.06 -0.10
N ARG A 97 2.65 14.39 1.19
CA ARG A 97 3.53 15.51 1.62
C ARG A 97 4.95 15.10 1.98
N ARG A 98 5.12 13.89 2.52
CA ARG A 98 6.36 13.45 3.18
C ARG A 98 7.11 12.36 2.44
N TYR A 99 6.55 11.81 1.38
CA TYR A 99 7.15 10.69 0.66
C TYR A 99 7.21 11.01 -0.84
N ARG A 100 8.15 10.36 -1.52
CA ARG A 100 8.38 10.51 -2.95
C ARG A 100 8.70 9.14 -3.54
N LEU A 101 8.03 8.80 -4.62
CA LEU A 101 8.36 7.68 -5.48
C LEU A 101 9.43 8.14 -6.47
N ILE A 102 10.50 7.36 -6.58
CA ILE A 102 11.59 7.60 -7.51
C ILE A 102 11.48 6.57 -8.63
N CYS A 103 11.38 7.08 -9.85
CA CYS A 103 11.35 6.27 -11.06
C CYS A 103 12.50 6.67 -11.99
N LYS A 104 12.89 5.75 -12.86
CA LYS A 104 13.80 5.99 -13.96
C LYS A 104 13.06 5.85 -15.29
N ASP A 105 13.36 6.76 -16.20
CA ASP A 105 12.92 6.76 -17.58
C ASP A 105 14.13 6.54 -18.49
N ASP A 106 14.19 5.35 -19.09
CA ASP A 106 15.21 4.93 -20.04
C ASP A 106 14.61 4.75 -21.45
N HIS A 107 13.80 5.72 -21.90
CA HIS A 107 13.12 5.68 -23.21
C HIS A 107 12.20 4.45 -23.39
N GLY A 108 11.48 4.07 -22.33
CA GLY A 108 10.61 2.91 -22.27
C GLY A 108 9.59 2.99 -21.14
N PRO A 109 9.04 1.86 -20.64
CA PRO A 109 8.21 1.87 -19.44
C PRO A 109 9.01 2.38 -18.24
N LEU A 110 8.35 3.12 -17.34
CA LEU A 110 8.99 3.65 -16.14
C LEU A 110 9.49 2.51 -15.25
N GLU A 111 10.78 2.53 -14.93
CA GLU A 111 11.37 1.63 -13.96
C GLU A 111 11.21 2.23 -12.56
N PHE A 112 10.62 1.47 -11.64
CA PHE A 112 10.43 1.92 -10.26
C PHE A 112 11.68 1.57 -9.46
N ILE A 113 12.32 2.57 -8.84
CA ILE A 113 13.53 2.35 -8.05
C ILE A 113 13.16 2.14 -6.58
N GLU A 114 12.47 3.11 -5.99
CA GLU A 114 12.19 3.11 -4.55
C GLU A 114 11.17 4.19 -4.17
N ALA A 115 10.58 4.07 -2.98
CA ALA A 115 9.76 5.09 -2.37
C ALA A 115 10.38 5.51 -1.03
N ILE A 116 10.71 6.79 -0.90
CA ILE A 116 11.52 7.33 0.18
C ILE A 116 10.86 8.54 0.84
N SER A 117 11.30 8.88 2.04
CA SER A 117 10.88 10.10 2.73
C SER A 117 11.45 11.35 2.04
N HIS A 118 10.85 12.50 2.34
CA HIS A 118 11.31 13.80 1.87
C HIS A 118 12.71 14.13 2.40
N GLU A 119 13.01 13.74 3.64
CA GLU A 119 14.32 13.95 4.26
C GLU A 119 15.40 13.15 3.54
N GLU A 120 15.14 11.86 3.30
CA GLU A 120 16.05 10.99 2.55
C GLU A 120 16.26 11.48 1.12
N TYR A 121 15.18 11.92 0.47
CA TYR A 121 15.24 12.55 -0.85
C TYR A 121 16.16 13.78 -0.87
N ASN A 122 16.05 14.67 0.12
CA ASN A 122 16.88 15.87 0.20
C ASN A 122 18.34 15.55 0.54
N ASN A 123 18.58 14.55 1.39
CA ASN A 123 19.93 14.08 1.71
C ASN A 123 20.63 13.59 0.46
N ARG A 124 19.95 12.76 -0.36
CA ARG A 124 20.49 12.26 -1.62
C ARG A 124 20.69 13.36 -2.65
N LEU A 125 19.75 14.31 -2.73
CA LEU A 125 19.89 15.48 -3.59
C LEU A 125 21.10 16.36 -3.20
N SER A 126 21.51 16.36 -1.94
CA SER A 126 22.65 17.17 -1.46
C SER A 126 24.00 16.44 -1.59
N GLY A 127 23.99 15.12 -1.74
CA GLY A 127 25.16 14.29 -1.99
C GLY A 127 25.45 14.16 -3.49
N ASN A 128 25.14 13.00 -4.07
CA ASN A 128 25.38 12.68 -5.48
C ASN A 128 24.09 12.32 -6.26
N GLY A 129 22.90 12.43 -5.65
CA GLY A 129 21.61 12.02 -6.23
C GLY A 129 21.50 10.52 -6.50
N TRP A 130 20.74 10.14 -7.53
CA TRP A 130 20.58 8.75 -7.97
C TRP A 130 21.50 8.52 -9.17
N VAL A 131 22.70 8.00 -8.91
CA VAL A 131 23.74 7.68 -9.90
C VAL A 131 24.05 6.19 -9.83
#